data_AF-A0A495VXY4-F1
#
_entry.id   AF-A0A495VXY4-F1
#
_cell.length_a   1.000
_cell.length_b   1.000
_cell.length_c   1.000
_cell.angle_alpha   90.00
_cell.angle_beta   90.00
_cell.angle_gamma   90.00
#
_symmetry.space_group_name_H-M   'P 1'
#
loop_
_entity.id
_entity.type
_entity.pdbx_description
1 polymer ?
#
loop_
_entity_poly.entity_id
_entity_poly.type
_entity_poly.pdbx_seq_one_letter_code
_entity_poly.pdbx_strand_id
1 'polypeptide(L)'
;MIFPGVLLVSRVLVSVHAVAIIGQPVFAGGYLNGDYDMLWAHRWGADIVSYLSYAQVVAALVLWLARGPRWLFAVSLLVTVGETGQYVAGLAGALDLHVPLGVALVAAMALTTIAVWGPQARRVAG
;
A
#
# COMPACT_ATOMS: atom_id res chain seq x y z
N MET A 1 -23.67 3.67 -12.39
CA MET A 1 -23.22 4.97 -11.84
C MET A 1 -22.12 4.68 -10.84
N ILE A 2 -20.91 5.20 -11.05
CA ILE A 2 -19.85 5.16 -10.04
C ILE A 2 -20.24 6.19 -8.98
N PHE A 3 -20.42 5.77 -7.73
CA PHE A 3 -20.65 6.71 -6.63
C PHE A 3 -19.37 7.53 -6.42
N PRO A 4 -19.37 8.85 -6.66
CA PRO A 4 -18.15 9.67 -6.59
C PRO A 4 -17.48 9.60 -5.21
N GLY A 5 -18.26 9.35 -4.15
CA GLY A 5 -17.73 9.12 -2.80
C GLY A 5 -16.86 7.86 -2.68
N VAL A 6 -17.22 6.74 -3.33
CA VAL A 6 -16.47 5.47 -3.22
C VAL A 6 -15.11 5.57 -3.91
N LEU A 7 -15.06 6.25 -5.06
CA LEU A 7 -13.79 6.52 -5.75
C LEU A 7 -12.90 7.46 -4.93
N LEU A 8 -13.47 8.49 -4.29
CA LEU A 8 -12.73 9.40 -3.43
C LEU A 8 -12.16 8.67 -2.20
N VAL A 9 -12.95 7.82 -1.54
CA VAL A 9 -12.48 7.00 -0.41
C VAL A 9 -11.31 6.11 -0.85
N SER A 10 -11.43 5.45 -2.00
CA SER A 10 -10.34 4.61 -2.54
C SER A 10 -9.08 5.42 -2.82
N ARG A 11 -9.22 6.64 -3.37
CA ARG A 11 -8.12 7.59 -3.60
C ARG A 11 -7.41 8.01 -2.33
N VAL A 12 -8.18 8.37 -1.31
CA VAL A 12 -7.63 8.77 -0.01
C VAL A 12 -6.89 7.61 0.63
N LEU A 13 -7.49 6.42 0.68
CA LEU A 13 -6.85 5.22 1.25
C LEU A 13 -5.55 4.87 0.52
N VAL A 14 -5.55 4.82 -0.81
CA VAL A 14 -4.33 4.55 -1.60
C VAL A 14 -3.25 5.59 -1.31
N SER A 15 -3.61 6.87 -1.18
CA SER A 15 -2.63 7.94 -0.94
C SER A 15 -2.05 7.88 0.47
N VAL A 16 -2.89 7.65 1.49
CA VAL A 16 -2.43 7.48 2.88
C VAL A 16 -1.57 6.23 3.01
N HIS A 17 -1.96 5.14 2.35
CA HIS A 17 -1.20 3.90 2.32
C HIS A 17 0.17 4.10 1.66
N ALA A 18 0.22 4.80 0.53
CA ALA A 18 1.46 5.14 -0.14
C ALA A 18 2.41 5.95 0.75
N VAL A 19 1.91 6.95 1.48
CA VAL A 19 2.72 7.73 2.43
C VAL A 19 3.28 6.82 3.54
N ALA A 20 2.44 5.98 4.14
CA ALA A 20 2.85 5.08 5.20
C ALA A 20 3.95 4.09 4.75
N ILE A 21 3.78 3.46 3.59
CA ILE A 21 4.75 2.49 3.07
C ILE A 21 6.05 3.15 2.59
N ILE A 22 5.99 4.35 2.00
CA ILE A 22 7.20 5.12 1.64
C ILE A 22 7.99 5.54 2.88
N GLY A 23 7.31 5.77 4.01
CA GLY A 23 7.96 6.04 5.29
C GLY A 23 8.75 4.84 5.86
N GLN A 24 8.37 3.61 5.52
CA GLN A 24 9.01 2.40 6.07
C GLN A 24 10.52 2.32 5.83
N PRO A 25 11.04 2.55 4.60
CA PRO A 25 12.48 2.65 4.36
C PRO A 25 13.19 3.74 5.15
N VAL A 26 12.52 4.86 5.48
CA VAL A 26 13.13 5.93 6.29
C VAL A 26 13.36 5.44 7.71
N PHE A 27 12.37 4.78 8.33
CA PHE A 27 12.50 4.21 9.67
C PHE A 27 13.52 3.07 9.71
N ALA A 28 13.48 2.16 8.73
CA ALA A 28 14.45 1.09 8.62
C ALA A 28 15.88 1.63 8.43
N GLY A 29 16.05 2.65 7.58
CA GLY A 29 17.33 3.32 7.35
C GLY A 29 17.87 4.02 8.61
N GLY A 30 17.01 4.71 9.36
CA GLY A 30 17.37 5.33 10.64
C GLY A 30 17.89 4.30 11.65
N TYR A 31 17.20 3.16 11.78
CA TYR A 31 17.65 2.04 12.61
C TYR A 31 19.02 1.51 12.19
N LEU A 32 19.22 1.28 10.88
CA LEU A 32 20.50 0.81 10.34
C LEU A 32 21.63 1.85 10.50
N ASN A 33 21.29 3.13 10.64
CA ASN A 33 22.22 4.23 10.90
C ASN A 33 22.50 4.45 12.41
N GLY A 34 21.98 3.59 13.28
CA GLY A 34 22.24 3.59 14.72
C GLY A 34 21.18 4.28 15.58
N ASP A 35 20.10 4.81 14.99
CA ASP A 35 18.94 5.30 15.73
C ASP A 35 17.99 4.15 16.06
N TYR A 36 18.27 3.45 17.16
CA TYR A 36 17.54 2.25 17.56
C TYR A 36 16.04 2.48 17.82
N ASP A 37 15.62 3.70 18.17
CA ASP A 37 14.21 4.05 18.37
C ASP A 37 13.42 3.99 17.05
N MET A 38 14.09 4.15 15.91
CA MET A 38 13.45 4.01 14.60
C MET A 38 13.00 2.57 14.30
N LEU A 39 13.51 1.55 15.02
CA LEU A 39 12.99 0.19 14.93
C LEU A 39 11.56 0.11 15.47
N TRP A 40 11.25 0.86 16.53
CA TRP A 40 9.90 0.95 17.06
C TRP A 40 8.96 1.61 16.05
N ALA A 41 9.38 2.75 15.47
CA ALA A 41 8.63 3.44 14.43
C ALA A 41 8.40 2.54 13.19
N HIS A 42 9.41 1.76 12.79
CA HIS A 42 9.31 0.80 11.71
C HIS A 42 8.26 -0.29 12.01
N ARG A 43 8.30 -0.90 13.19
CA ARG A 43 7.33 -1.93 13.61
C ARG A 43 5.89 -1.41 13.65
N TRP A 44 5.66 -0.28 14.30
CA TRP A 44 4.32 0.33 14.33
C TRP A 44 3.84 0.76 12.97
N GLY A 45 4.74 1.32 12.16
CA GLY A 45 4.40 1.67 10.80
C GLY A 45 4.07 0.45 9.95
N ALA A 46 4.68 -0.72 10.19
CA ALA A 46 4.34 -1.97 9.52
C ALA A 46 2.91 -2.46 9.87
N ASP A 47 2.47 -2.27 11.12
CA ASP A 47 1.08 -2.53 11.52
C ASP A 47 0.11 -1.57 10.80
N ILE A 48 0.45 -0.28 10.76
CA ILE A 48 -0.34 0.75 10.07
C ILE A 48 -0.46 0.45 8.58
N VAL A 49 0.65 0.14 7.91
CA VAL A 49 0.68 -0.27 6.49
C VAL A 49 -0.24 -1.49 6.29
N SER A 50 -0.12 -2.51 7.13
CA SER A 50 -0.94 -3.73 7.02
C SER A 50 -2.45 -3.43 7.16
N TYR A 51 -2.85 -2.62 8.15
CA TYR A 51 -4.26 -2.24 8.31
C TYR A 51 -4.78 -1.36 7.17
N LEU A 52 -3.96 -0.45 6.65
CA LEU A 52 -4.29 0.36 5.48
C LEU A 52 -4.48 -0.52 4.24
N SER A 53 -3.67 -1.56 4.08
CA SER A 53 -3.79 -2.56 3.03
C SER A 53 -5.15 -3.26 3.05
N TYR A 54 -5.55 -3.77 4.21
CA TYR A 54 -6.85 -4.42 4.37
C TYR A 54 -8.01 -3.46 4.09
N ALA A 55 -7.93 -2.22 4.59
CA ALA A 55 -8.91 -1.19 4.31
C ALA A 55 -8.98 -0.86 2.81
N GLN A 56 -7.83 -0.80 2.13
CA GLN A 56 -7.74 -0.55 0.69
C GLN A 56 -8.37 -1.71 -0.11
N VAL A 57 -8.15 -2.97 0.27
CA VAL A 57 -8.81 -4.13 -0.38
C VAL A 57 -10.33 -4.02 -0.26
N VAL A 58 -10.84 -3.71 0.93
CA VAL A 58 -12.28 -3.54 1.15
C VAL A 58 -12.83 -2.39 0.31
N ALA A 59 -12.19 -1.23 0.32
CA ALA A 59 -12.62 -0.08 -0.48
C ALA A 59 -12.57 -0.36 -1.99
N ALA A 60 -11.52 -1.05 -2.46
CA ALA A 60 -11.38 -1.43 -3.85
C ALA A 60 -12.42 -2.49 -4.28
N LEU A 61 -12.78 -3.41 -3.38
CA LEU A 61 -13.88 -4.35 -3.61
C LEU A 61 -15.21 -3.63 -3.73
N VAL A 62 -15.52 -2.72 -2.80
CA VAL A 62 -16.74 -1.89 -2.87
C VAL A 62 -16.78 -1.07 -4.16
N LEU A 63 -15.65 -0.49 -4.57
CA LEU A 63 -15.53 0.23 -5.84
C LEU A 63 -15.81 -0.69 -7.04
N TRP A 64 -15.25 -1.91 -7.05
CA TRP A 64 -15.52 -2.90 -8.10
C TRP A 64 -17.01 -3.26 -8.14
N LEU A 65 -17.62 -3.57 -6.99
CA LEU A 65 -19.05 -3.91 -6.90
C LEU A 65 -19.95 -2.74 -7.34
N ALA A 66 -19.51 -1.49 -7.12
CA ALA A 66 -20.13 -0.27 -7.64
C ALA A 66 -19.83 0.00 -9.14
N ARG A 67 -19.31 -0.99 -9.87
CA ARG A 67 -18.92 -0.93 -11.30
C ARG A 67 -17.75 -0.01 -11.62
N GLY A 68 -16.89 0.24 -10.65
CA GLY A 68 -15.60 0.87 -10.85
C GLY A 68 -14.52 -0.11 -11.37
N PRO A 69 -13.26 0.35 -11.48
CA PRO A 69 -12.16 -0.42 -12.04
C PRO A 69 -11.82 -1.67 -11.20
N ARG A 70 -11.90 -2.85 -11.81
CA ARG A 70 -11.56 -4.14 -11.17
C ARG A 70 -10.08 -4.28 -10.85
N TRP A 71 -9.22 -3.61 -11.63
CA TRP A 71 -7.77 -3.71 -11.48
C TRP A 71 -7.31 -3.21 -10.11
N LEU A 72 -8.01 -2.23 -9.51
CA LEU A 72 -7.61 -1.69 -8.21
C LEU A 72 -7.78 -2.74 -7.11
N PHE A 73 -8.82 -3.57 -7.20
CA PHE A 73 -9.00 -4.69 -6.27
C PHE A 73 -7.89 -5.73 -6.43
N ALA A 74 -7.59 -6.12 -7.67
CA ALA A 74 -6.53 -7.10 -7.95
C ALA A 74 -5.14 -6.62 -7.45
N VAL A 75 -4.79 -5.36 -7.71
CA VAL A 75 -3.53 -4.77 -7.23
C VAL A 75 -3.53 -4.66 -5.71
N SER A 76 -4.63 -4.22 -5.10
CA SER A 76 -4.71 -4.14 -3.63
C SER A 76 -4.53 -5.50 -2.98
N LEU A 77 -5.14 -6.55 -3.54
CA LEU A 77 -4.99 -7.91 -3.04
C LEU A 77 -3.54 -8.41 -3.17
N LEU A 78 -2.89 -8.16 -4.30
CA LEU A 78 -1.47 -8.50 -4.50
C LEU A 78 -0.56 -7.75 -3.53
N VAL A 79 -0.80 -6.46 -3.31
CA VAL A 79 -0.07 -5.65 -2.33
C VAL A 79 -0.26 -6.21 -0.92
N THR A 80 -1.49 -6.53 -0.51
CA THR A 80 -1.77 -7.14 0.81
C THR A 80 -1.06 -8.47 1.01
N VAL A 81 -1.04 -9.35 0.00
CA VAL A 81 -0.30 -10.62 0.07
C VAL A 81 1.20 -10.35 0.19
N GLY A 82 1.74 -9.43 -0.61
CA GLY A 82 3.15 -9.06 -0.55
C GLY A 82 3.53 -8.43 0.78
N GLU A 83 2.72 -7.54 1.34
CA GLU A 83 2.94 -6.92 2.66
C GLU A 83 2.84 -7.93 3.80
N THR A 84 1.95 -8.91 3.70
CA THR A 84 1.90 -10.02 4.66
C THR A 84 3.21 -10.82 4.62
N GLY A 85 3.71 -11.13 3.41
CA GLY A 85 5.02 -11.77 3.23
C GLY A 85 6.16 -10.89 3.76
N GLN A 86 6.07 -9.58 3.54
CA GLN A 86 7.05 -8.60 4.00
C GLN A 86 7.11 -8.50 5.52
N TYR A 87 5.96 -8.51 6.18
CA TYR A 87 5.83 -8.51 7.64
C TYR A 87 6.47 -9.75 8.24
N VAL A 88 6.17 -10.93 7.68
CA VAL A 88 6.78 -12.21 8.10
C VAL A 88 8.29 -12.22 7.86
N ALA A 89 8.76 -11.75 6.71
CA ALA A 89 10.19 -11.64 6.41
C ALA A 89 10.90 -10.70 7.41
N GLY A 90 10.25 -9.59 7.79
CA GLY A 90 10.76 -8.64 8.79
C GLY A 90 10.86 -9.26 10.18
N LEU A 91 9.83 -9.99 10.63
CA LEU A 91 9.85 -10.72 11.90
C LEU A 91 10.95 -11.80 11.94
N ALA A 92 11.20 -12.46 10.81
CA ALA A 92 12.24 -13.49 10.69
C ALA A 92 13.66 -12.92 10.52
N GLY A 93 13.81 -11.60 10.31
CA GLY A 93 15.10 -10.99 10.00
C GLY A 93 15.68 -11.41 8.65
N ALA A 94 14.85 -11.90 7.72
CA ALA A 94 15.26 -12.37 6.39
C ALA A 94 15.47 -11.18 5.45
N LEU A 95 16.57 -10.43 5.64
CA LEU A 95 16.83 -9.16 4.96
C LEU A 95 16.98 -9.30 3.43
N ASP A 96 17.47 -10.44 2.97
CA ASP A 96 17.61 -10.81 1.56
C ASP A 96 16.26 -10.87 0.82
N LEU A 97 15.19 -11.26 1.52
CA LEU A 97 13.82 -11.18 1.01
C LEU A 97 13.15 -9.85 1.36
N HIS A 98 13.31 -9.39 2.60
CA HIS A 98 12.61 -8.23 3.14
C HIS A 98 12.96 -6.95 2.40
N VAL A 99 14.24 -6.70 2.10
CA VAL A 99 14.65 -5.46 1.43
C VAL A 99 14.13 -5.39 -0.01
N PRO A 100 14.36 -6.40 -0.88
CA PRO A 100 13.87 -6.34 -2.26
C PRO A 100 12.34 -6.32 -2.35
N LEU A 101 11.65 -7.10 -1.52
CA LEU A 101 10.18 -7.11 -1.49
C LEU A 101 9.62 -5.76 -1.05
N GLY A 102 10.21 -5.13 -0.05
CA GLY A 102 9.84 -3.79 0.41
C GLY A 102 9.97 -2.74 -0.69
N VAL A 103 11.07 -2.74 -1.42
CA VAL A 103 11.28 -1.85 -2.57
C VAL A 103 10.22 -2.08 -3.65
N ALA A 104 9.92 -3.34 -3.97
CA ALA A 104 8.90 -3.69 -4.96
C ALA A 104 7.50 -3.21 -4.54
N LEU A 105 7.14 -3.34 -3.26
CA LEU A 105 5.85 -2.89 -2.73
C LEU A 105 5.74 -1.36 -2.70
N VAL A 106 6.80 -0.65 -2.31
CA VAL A 106 6.85 0.82 -2.39
C VAL A 106 6.64 1.29 -3.84
N ALA A 107 7.32 0.66 -4.80
CA ALA A 107 7.15 0.97 -6.21
C ALA A 107 5.71 0.66 -6.70
N ALA A 108 5.15 -0.48 -6.32
CA ALA A 108 3.77 -0.85 -6.65
C ALA A 108 2.76 0.17 -6.11
N MET A 109 2.93 0.64 -4.87
CA MET A 109 2.05 1.64 -4.27
C MET A 109 2.21 3.02 -4.88
N ALA A 110 3.43 3.44 -5.25
CA ALA A 110 3.66 4.67 -5.99
C ALA A 110 2.95 4.63 -7.37
N LEU A 111 3.12 3.53 -8.13
CA LEU A 111 2.47 3.34 -9.43
C LEU A 111 0.95 3.29 -9.30
N THR A 112 0.42 2.61 -8.28
CA THR A 112 -1.02 2.56 -7.98
C THR A 112 -1.57 3.95 -7.70
N THR A 113 -0.85 4.74 -6.90
CA THR A 113 -1.24 6.13 -6.60
C THR A 113 -1.29 6.97 -7.87
N ILE A 114 -0.24 6.91 -8.71
CA ILE A 114 -0.21 7.61 -9.99
C ILE A 114 -1.37 7.18 -10.89
N ALA A 115 -1.66 5.88 -10.98
CA ALA A 115 -2.72 5.35 -11.83
C ALA A 115 -4.14 5.77 -11.38
N VAL A 116 -4.40 5.80 -10.07
CA VAL A 116 -5.71 6.18 -9.50
C VAL A 116 -6.00 7.69 -9.66
N TRP A 117 -4.97 8.53 -9.65
CA TRP A 117 -5.08 9.97 -9.90
C TRP A 117 -4.89 10.36 -11.38
N GLY A 118 -4.34 9.46 -12.19
CA GLY A 118 -4.00 9.68 -13.59
C GLY A 118 -5.19 9.65 -14.56
N PRO A 119 -4.96 10.03 -15.84
CA PRO A 119 -6.01 10.17 -16.84
C PRO A 119 -6.73 8.86 -17.22
N GLN A 120 -6.13 7.67 -17.03
CA GLN A 120 -6.79 6.40 -17.34
C GLN A 120 -8.06 6.16 -16.48
N ALA A 121 -8.14 6.73 -15.28
CA ALA A 121 -9.33 6.68 -14.45
C ALA A 121 -10.54 7.41 -15.07
N ARG A 122 -10.33 8.30 -16.06
CA ARG A 122 -11.40 9.02 -16.77
C ARG A 122 -11.98 8.26 -17.96
N ARG A 123 -11.26 7.29 -18.55
CA ARG A 123 -11.70 6.59 -19.78
C ARG A 123 -12.65 5.41 -19.55
N VAL A 124 -12.74 4.88 -18.33
CA VAL A 124 -13.63 3.77 -17.96
C VAL A 124 -15.01 4.28 -17.47
N ALA A 125 -15.16 5.60 -17.34
CA ALA A 125 -16.37 6.27 -16.88
C ALA A 125 -17.17 6.97 -18.00
N GLY A 126 -16.72 6.89 -19.25
CA GLY A 126 -17.46 7.28 -20.46
C GLY A 126 -17.87 6.04 -21.24
#